data_AF-A0A534N3X8-F1
#
_entry.id   AF-A0A534N3X8-F1
#
_cell.length_a   1.000
_cell.length_b   1.000
_cell.length_c   1.000
_cell.angle_alpha   90.00
_cell.angle_beta   90.00
_cell.angle_gamma   90.00
#
_symmetry.space_group_name_H-M   'P 1'
#
loop_
_entity.id
_entity.type
_entity.pdbx_description
1 polymer ?
#
loop_
_entity_poly.entity_id
_entity_poly.type
_entity_poly.pdbx_seq_one_letter_code
_entity_poly.pdbx_strand_id
1 'polypeptide(L)'
;MTRPIARSANVTARTRRRQGTSALFRSALVMALVITCVLATPVVVPAVRSARAPGGLPASSDGGGLVAGHTAMSGLASGACMSFAPSGGKPGKTVFIDPGHGGLDPGVVGSAGGRLVLEKTVALSVGTRLAELLRRDGYRVVLSRTTDASVASLSASDSVTGAMTASAVHRDLVSRTQCANAASASVLVSIHFDAFDDPSVGGAETFYDAVRPFSASNRLLATDLQAAMVAALGVTDRG
;
A
#
# COMPACT_ATOMS: atom_id res chain seq x y z
N MET A 1 -20.44 -4.33 -29.42
CA MET A 1 -20.97 -3.04 -28.91
C MET A 1 -21.16 -3.18 -27.41
N THR A 2 -20.11 -2.92 -26.64
CA THR A 2 -20.06 -3.11 -25.18
C THR A 2 -20.49 -1.82 -24.50
N ARG A 3 -21.54 -1.92 -23.67
CA ARG A 3 -22.09 -0.80 -22.90
C ARG A 3 -21.10 -0.36 -21.80
N PRO A 4 -21.03 0.94 -21.48
CA PRO A 4 -20.17 1.48 -20.44
C PRO A 4 -20.59 1.02 -19.04
N ILE A 5 -19.60 0.85 -18.16
CA ILE A 5 -19.76 0.54 -16.74
C ILE A 5 -20.59 1.65 -16.08
N ALA A 6 -21.46 1.24 -15.17
CA ALA A 6 -22.64 1.94 -14.69
C ALA A 6 -22.37 3.31 -14.04
N ARG A 7 -23.34 4.22 -14.23
CA ARG A 7 -23.47 5.50 -13.52
C ARG A 7 -23.87 5.26 -12.05
N SER A 8 -23.42 6.12 -11.14
CA SER A 8 -23.63 6.07 -9.68
C SER A 8 -25.08 6.10 -9.19
N ALA A 9 -26.07 6.27 -10.07
CA ALA A 9 -27.47 6.48 -9.70
C ALA A 9 -28.27 5.21 -9.30
N ASN A 10 -27.74 3.98 -9.45
CA ASN A 10 -28.58 2.77 -9.53
C ASN A 10 -28.19 1.57 -8.62
N VAL A 11 -27.55 1.75 -7.46
CA VAL A 11 -27.18 0.60 -6.60
C VAL A 11 -27.59 0.81 -5.13
N THR A 12 -28.50 -0.03 -4.62
CA THR A 12 -28.95 -0.04 -3.21
C THR A 12 -28.28 -1.16 -2.39
N ALA A 13 -27.86 -0.84 -1.16
CA ALA A 13 -27.10 -1.70 -0.27
C ALA A 13 -27.93 -2.76 0.49
N ARG A 14 -27.30 -3.89 0.84
CA ARG A 14 -27.87 -4.97 1.65
C ARG A 14 -26.89 -5.39 2.76
N THR A 15 -27.41 -5.59 3.97
CA THR A 15 -26.64 -5.85 5.21
C THR A 15 -26.79 -7.28 5.72
N ARG A 16 -25.73 -7.90 6.27
CA ARG A 16 -25.88 -8.87 7.37
C ARG A 16 -24.63 -9.05 8.26
N ARG A 17 -24.92 -9.58 9.45
CA ARG A 17 -24.34 -9.33 10.79
C ARG A 17 -23.37 -10.44 11.25
N ARG A 18 -22.36 -10.06 12.05
CA ARG A 18 -21.26 -10.86 12.65
C ARG A 18 -21.61 -11.54 14.00
N GLN A 19 -20.81 -12.55 14.37
CA GLN A 19 -20.47 -12.94 15.75
C GLN A 19 -19.00 -13.45 15.82
N GLY A 20 -18.31 -13.26 16.95
CA GLY A 20 -16.86 -13.49 17.09
C GLY A 20 -16.41 -14.04 18.45
N THR A 21 -15.08 -14.17 18.66
CA THR A 21 -14.32 -14.50 19.91
C THR A 21 -12.82 -14.17 19.66
N SER A 22 -11.82 -14.12 20.57
CA SER A 22 -11.66 -14.04 22.05
C SER A 22 -10.38 -13.22 22.38
N ALA A 23 -10.09 -12.94 23.66
CA ALA A 23 -9.34 -11.76 24.12
C ALA A 23 -7.80 -11.85 24.27
N LEU A 24 -7.19 -13.03 24.31
CA LEU A 24 -5.78 -13.16 24.71
C LEU A 24 -4.78 -12.78 23.60
N PHE A 25 -5.15 -12.94 22.33
CA PHE A 25 -4.34 -12.53 21.17
C PHE A 25 -4.34 -11.00 20.97
N ARG A 26 -5.34 -10.30 21.51
CA ARG A 26 -5.56 -8.85 21.36
C ARG A 26 -4.54 -8.00 22.12
N SER A 27 -3.96 -8.53 23.20
CA SER A 27 -3.11 -7.75 24.10
C SER A 27 -1.68 -7.55 23.58
N ALA A 28 -1.17 -8.50 22.78
CA ALA A 28 0.20 -8.43 22.25
C ALA A 28 0.32 -7.45 21.05
N LEU A 29 -0.72 -7.34 20.22
CA LEU A 29 -0.75 -6.47 19.04
C LEU A 29 -0.97 -4.98 19.41
N VAL A 30 -1.75 -4.71 20.46
CA VAL A 30 -2.04 -3.35 20.96
C VAL A 30 -0.79 -2.65 21.53
N MET A 31 0.09 -3.38 22.21
CA MET A 31 1.31 -2.82 22.82
C MET A 31 2.31 -2.29 21.78
N ALA A 32 2.45 -2.95 20.63
CA ALA A 32 3.35 -2.49 19.55
C ALA A 32 2.84 -1.19 18.87
N LEU A 33 1.52 -0.99 18.86
CA LEU A 33 0.83 0.12 18.21
C LEU A 33 0.83 1.40 19.08
N VAL A 34 0.71 1.26 20.40
CA VAL A 34 0.73 2.42 21.33
C VAL A 34 2.11 3.10 21.36
N ILE A 35 3.20 2.31 21.32
CA ILE A 35 4.57 2.83 21.37
C ILE A 35 4.92 3.66 20.12
N THR A 36 4.31 3.34 18.97
CA THR A 36 4.53 4.09 17.71
C THR A 36 3.76 5.41 17.66
N CYS A 37 2.62 5.52 18.34
CA CYS A 37 1.84 6.77 18.41
C CYS A 37 2.40 7.80 19.41
N VAL A 38 2.98 7.37 20.54
CA VAL A 38 3.47 8.30 21.59
C VAL A 38 4.78 9.00 21.21
N LEU A 39 5.61 8.40 20.36
CA LEU A 39 6.91 8.97 19.96
C LEU A 39 6.84 9.89 18.72
N ALA A 40 5.65 10.09 18.12
CA ALA A 40 5.47 10.88 16.90
C ALA A 40 4.85 12.27 17.13
N THR A 41 4.58 12.68 18.37
CA THR A 41 3.66 13.80 18.65
C THR A 41 4.28 15.10 19.20
N PRO A 42 5.62 15.33 19.14
CA PRO A 42 6.01 16.74 19.01
C PRO A 42 7.25 16.95 18.13
N VAL A 43 7.13 16.89 16.79
CA VAL A 43 7.95 17.68 15.86
C VAL A 43 7.15 18.00 14.59
N VAL A 44 6.07 18.77 14.72
CA VAL A 44 5.55 19.55 13.59
C VAL A 44 5.06 20.88 14.15
N VAL A 45 5.52 21.98 13.53
CA VAL A 45 5.36 23.40 13.87
C VAL A 45 6.59 23.92 14.67
N PRO A 46 7.57 24.64 14.06
CA PRO A 46 7.40 25.62 12.97
C PRO A 46 8.47 25.57 11.86
N ALA A 47 8.05 25.50 10.58
CA ALA A 47 8.90 25.90 9.46
C ALA A 47 8.07 26.33 8.24
N VAL A 48 7.20 27.33 8.41
CA VAL A 48 6.72 28.16 7.30
C VAL A 48 7.19 29.58 7.58
N ARG A 49 8.45 29.85 7.25
CA ARG A 49 8.89 31.19 6.90
C ARG A 49 10.10 31.09 5.98
N SER A 50 9.99 31.81 4.87
CA SER A 50 11.03 32.11 3.88
C SER A 50 11.14 31.15 2.70
N ALA A 51 10.28 31.41 1.72
CA ALA A 51 10.61 31.23 0.31
C ALA A 51 11.84 32.09 -0.03
N ARG A 52 12.98 31.44 -0.23
CA ARG A 52 14.03 31.87 -1.15
C ARG A 52 14.83 30.63 -1.52
N ALA A 53 15.01 30.36 -2.81
CA ALA A 53 15.94 29.34 -3.26
C ALA A 53 17.37 29.74 -2.83
N PRO A 54 18.16 28.78 -2.30
CA PRO A 54 19.57 28.77 -2.63
C PRO A 54 20.02 27.38 -3.09
N GLY A 55 20.93 27.42 -4.07
CA GLY A 55 22.05 26.52 -4.31
C GLY A 55 21.97 25.07 -3.84
N GLY A 56 22.24 24.17 -4.80
CA GLY A 56 22.54 22.78 -4.53
C GLY A 56 23.57 22.61 -3.41
N LEU A 57 23.27 21.69 -2.51
CA LEU A 57 24.17 21.13 -1.53
C LEU A 57 24.17 19.60 -1.68
N PRO A 58 25.27 18.95 -1.32
CA PRO A 58 25.84 17.87 -2.11
C PRO A 58 25.09 16.57 -1.92
N ALA A 59 25.15 15.74 -2.96
CA ALA A 59 24.88 14.32 -2.86
C ALA A 59 25.71 13.74 -1.72
N SER A 60 25.07 13.49 -0.57
CA SER A 60 25.64 12.68 0.50
C SER A 60 25.63 11.24 -0.01
N SER A 61 26.78 10.86 -0.56
CA SER A 61 27.17 9.51 -0.89
C SER A 61 27.39 8.70 0.38
N ASP A 62 26.31 8.37 1.09
CA ASP A 62 26.32 7.32 2.11
C ASP A 62 25.46 6.16 1.63
N GLY A 63 26.05 5.37 0.74
CA GLY A 63 26.24 3.92 0.88
C GLY A 63 25.13 3.02 1.45
N GLY A 64 23.86 3.41 1.40
CA GLY A 64 22.74 2.54 1.75
C GLY A 64 22.52 1.48 0.67
N GLY A 65 23.31 0.42 0.72
CA GLY A 65 23.46 -0.61 -0.32
C GLY A 65 22.18 -1.01 -1.03
N LEU A 66 22.23 -0.95 -2.36
CA LEU A 66 21.39 -1.76 -3.24
C LEU A 66 21.56 -3.21 -2.81
N VAL A 67 20.60 -3.75 -2.06
CA VAL A 67 20.62 -5.16 -1.68
C VAL A 67 20.32 -5.96 -2.94
N ALA A 68 21.36 -6.62 -3.44
CA ALA A 68 21.30 -7.57 -4.53
C ALA A 68 20.15 -8.57 -4.30
N GLY A 69 19.26 -8.67 -5.29
CA GLY A 69 18.13 -9.58 -5.27
C GLY A 69 16.97 -9.19 -6.16
N HIS A 70 17.18 -8.42 -7.23
CA HIS A 70 16.15 -8.26 -8.26
C HIS A 70 15.85 -9.64 -8.85
N THR A 71 14.63 -10.12 -8.64
CA THR A 71 14.10 -11.15 -9.53
C THR A 71 14.08 -10.52 -10.91
N ALA A 72 14.99 -10.95 -11.79
CA ALA A 72 15.07 -10.45 -13.16
C ALA A 72 13.83 -10.96 -13.93
N MET A 73 12.72 -10.27 -13.77
CA MET A 73 11.52 -10.48 -14.56
C MET A 73 11.55 -9.50 -15.74
N SER A 74 11.33 -10.03 -16.94
CA SER A 74 11.18 -9.21 -18.13
C SER A 74 9.88 -8.39 -18.07
N GLY A 75 9.89 -7.21 -18.70
CA GLY A 75 8.69 -6.39 -18.81
C GLY A 75 8.28 -5.64 -17.54
N LEU A 76 9.16 -5.50 -16.54
CA LEU A 76 8.93 -4.63 -15.39
C LEU A 76 9.43 -3.20 -15.65
N ALA A 77 8.78 -2.22 -15.02
CA ALA A 77 9.24 -0.84 -15.04
C ALA A 77 10.48 -0.64 -14.14
N SER A 78 11.21 0.46 -14.34
CA SER A 78 12.33 0.82 -13.45
C SER A 78 11.82 1.10 -12.03
N GLY A 79 12.50 0.52 -11.02
CA GLY A 79 12.09 0.66 -9.62
C GLY A 79 10.91 -0.23 -9.21
N ALA A 80 10.47 -1.15 -10.08
CA ALA A 80 9.50 -2.18 -9.75
C ALA A 80 10.16 -3.39 -9.07
N CYS A 81 9.42 -4.04 -8.18
CA CYS A 81 9.77 -5.32 -7.55
C CYS A 81 11.15 -5.31 -6.86
N MET A 82 11.44 -4.21 -6.16
CA MET A 82 12.71 -3.97 -5.48
C MET A 82 12.73 -4.71 -4.14
N SER A 83 13.76 -5.54 -3.92
CA SER A 83 13.96 -6.29 -2.68
C SER A 83 14.93 -5.54 -1.75
N PHE A 84 14.60 -5.52 -0.47
CA PHE A 84 15.37 -4.85 0.57
C PHE A 84 15.64 -5.80 1.73
N ALA A 85 16.91 -5.96 2.09
CA ALA A 85 17.28 -6.77 3.26
C ALA A 85 16.75 -6.15 4.56
N PRO A 86 16.58 -6.99 5.60
CA PRO A 86 16.42 -6.50 6.97
C PRO A 86 17.53 -5.50 7.31
N SER A 87 17.19 -4.46 8.06
CA SER A 87 18.14 -3.47 8.59
C SER A 87 18.36 -3.60 10.10
N GLY A 88 17.59 -4.48 10.75
CA GLY A 88 17.72 -4.84 12.17
C GLY A 88 17.07 -6.21 12.40
N GLY A 89 17.13 -6.74 13.63
CA GLY A 89 16.52 -8.02 13.99
C GLY A 89 17.24 -9.26 13.43
N LYS A 90 16.71 -10.45 13.72
CA LYS A 90 17.17 -11.71 13.11
C LYS A 90 16.48 -11.88 11.75
N PRO A 91 17.17 -12.38 10.69
CA PRO A 91 16.56 -12.58 9.38
C PRO A 91 15.27 -13.40 9.48
N GLY A 92 14.16 -12.81 9.04
CA GLY A 92 12.83 -13.36 9.13
C GLY A 92 12.19 -13.68 7.78
N LYS A 93 10.86 -13.87 7.80
CA LYS A 93 10.01 -14.09 6.63
C LYS A 93 10.11 -12.93 5.63
N THR A 94 9.66 -13.16 4.39
CA THR A 94 9.56 -12.11 3.37
C THR A 94 8.16 -11.52 3.37
N VAL A 95 8.06 -10.19 3.43
CA VAL A 95 6.81 -9.45 3.24
C VAL A 95 6.85 -8.72 1.90
N PHE A 96 5.85 -8.98 1.06
CA PHE A 96 5.64 -8.20 -0.15
C PHE A 96 4.65 -7.08 0.14
N ILE A 97 5.03 -5.84 -0.14
CA ILE A 97 4.18 -4.66 0.01
C ILE A 97 3.86 -4.15 -1.38
N ASP A 98 2.57 -3.96 -1.64
CA ASP A 98 2.07 -3.47 -2.91
C ASP A 98 1.37 -2.12 -2.73
N PRO A 99 2.08 -0.99 -2.93
CA PRO A 99 1.41 0.30 -3.04
C PRO A 99 0.52 0.32 -4.29
N GLY A 100 -0.80 0.40 -4.10
CA GLY A 100 -1.78 0.39 -5.18
C GLY A 100 -1.54 1.47 -6.24
N HIS A 101 -2.03 1.23 -7.45
CA HIS A 101 -1.96 2.17 -8.59
C HIS A 101 -0.51 2.58 -8.95
N GLY A 102 -0.32 3.72 -9.62
CA GLY A 102 0.99 4.27 -9.98
C GLY A 102 1.13 4.63 -11.45
N GLY A 103 1.98 5.62 -11.74
CA GLY A 103 2.19 6.12 -13.10
C GLY A 103 0.90 6.75 -13.65
N LEU A 104 0.41 6.21 -14.77
CA LEU A 104 -0.80 6.69 -15.45
C LEU A 104 -2.11 6.33 -14.72
N ASP A 105 -2.06 5.43 -13.74
CA ASP A 105 -3.21 5.10 -12.90
C ASP A 105 -3.15 5.92 -11.60
N PRO A 106 -3.98 6.97 -11.43
CA PRO A 106 -4.00 7.77 -10.21
C PRO A 106 -4.67 7.07 -9.03
N GLY A 107 -5.44 6.00 -9.28
CA GLY A 107 -6.47 5.52 -8.38
C GLY A 107 -7.55 6.58 -8.15
N VAL A 108 -8.11 6.58 -6.93
CA VAL A 108 -9.03 7.62 -6.49
C VAL A 108 -8.36 9.00 -6.56
N VAL A 109 -9.11 9.97 -7.09
CA VAL A 109 -8.76 11.39 -7.09
C VAL A 109 -9.70 12.10 -6.12
N GLY A 110 -9.18 12.48 -4.97
CA GLY A 110 -9.94 13.14 -3.89
C GLY A 110 -9.42 14.54 -3.57
N SER A 111 -10.00 15.15 -2.53
CA SER A 111 -9.55 16.42 -1.98
C SER A 111 -9.55 16.36 -0.46
N ALA A 112 -8.45 16.79 0.16
CA ALA A 112 -8.32 16.90 1.61
C ALA A 112 -7.77 18.28 1.97
N GLY A 113 -8.46 19.01 2.86
CA GLY A 113 -8.07 20.37 3.23
C GLY A 113 -7.98 21.33 2.04
N GLY A 114 -8.80 21.14 1.01
CA GLY A 114 -8.80 21.93 -0.21
C GLY A 114 -7.65 21.62 -1.19
N ARG A 115 -6.89 20.54 -0.95
CA ARG A 115 -5.78 20.11 -1.82
C ARG A 115 -6.14 18.82 -2.53
N LEU A 116 -5.76 18.72 -3.80
CA LEU A 116 -5.85 17.48 -4.58
C LEU A 116 -5.04 16.36 -3.91
N VAL A 117 -5.65 15.20 -3.74
CA VAL A 117 -5.01 13.99 -3.20
C VAL A 117 -5.23 12.85 -4.20
N LEU A 118 -4.14 12.16 -4.54
CA LEU A 118 -4.17 10.99 -5.41
C LEU A 118 -3.88 9.75 -4.58
N GLU A 119 -4.71 8.72 -4.70
CA GLU A 119 -4.53 7.45 -3.99
C GLU A 119 -3.14 6.87 -4.23
N LYS A 120 -2.66 6.86 -5.48
CA LYS A 120 -1.31 6.36 -5.82
C LYS A 120 -0.19 7.00 -4.99
N THR A 121 -0.33 8.27 -4.64
CA THR A 121 0.69 9.04 -3.89
C THR A 121 0.65 8.65 -2.42
N VAL A 122 -0.54 8.59 -1.84
CA VAL A 122 -0.70 8.22 -0.42
C VAL A 122 -0.34 6.75 -0.21
N ALA A 123 -0.77 5.85 -1.09
CA ALA A 123 -0.42 4.43 -1.05
C ALA A 123 1.09 4.21 -1.10
N LEU A 124 1.82 4.93 -1.97
CA LEU A 124 3.29 4.86 -2.03
C LEU A 124 3.94 5.33 -0.73
N SER A 125 3.46 6.45 -0.18
CA SER A 125 3.98 7.00 1.07
C SER A 125 3.78 6.04 2.24
N VAL A 126 2.61 5.41 2.36
CA VAL A 126 2.35 4.43 3.43
C VAL A 126 3.17 3.16 3.21
N GLY A 127 3.22 2.63 1.99
CA GLY A 127 3.95 1.41 1.69
C GLY A 127 5.46 1.52 1.91
N THR A 128 6.07 2.64 1.52
CA THR A 128 7.50 2.89 1.77
C THR A 128 7.80 3.02 3.26
N ARG A 129 6.95 3.69 4.04
CA ARG A 129 7.11 3.78 5.49
C ARG A 129 6.94 2.43 6.18
N LEU A 130 5.96 1.63 5.76
CA LEU A 130 5.76 0.26 6.24
C LEU A 130 6.98 -0.62 5.94
N ALA A 131 7.56 -0.47 4.75
CA ALA A 131 8.77 -1.20 4.37
C ALA A 131 9.94 -0.91 5.33
N GLU A 132 10.17 0.35 5.68
CA GLU A 132 11.22 0.72 6.64
C GLU A 132 10.99 0.11 8.03
N LEU A 133 9.75 0.13 8.52
CA LEU A 133 9.37 -0.45 9.81
C LEU A 133 9.63 -1.96 9.83
N LEU A 134 9.10 -2.69 8.85
CA LEU A 134 9.27 -4.14 8.77
C LEU A 134 10.73 -4.56 8.59
N ARG A 135 11.53 -3.79 7.85
CA ARG A 135 12.97 -4.06 7.72
C ARG A 135 13.71 -3.94 9.04
N ARG A 136 13.36 -2.95 9.89
CA ARG A 136 13.97 -2.81 11.22
C ARG A 136 13.60 -3.99 12.13
N ASP A 137 12.42 -4.58 11.92
CA ASP A 137 11.92 -5.71 12.69
C ASP A 137 12.43 -7.08 12.21
N GLY A 138 13.36 -7.13 11.26
CA GLY A 138 13.97 -8.39 10.79
C GLY A 138 13.40 -8.97 9.51
N TYR A 139 12.38 -8.34 8.91
CA TYR A 139 11.78 -8.86 7.67
C TYR A 139 12.56 -8.43 6.44
N ARG A 140 12.69 -9.35 5.48
CA ARG A 140 13.00 -8.95 4.11
C ARG A 140 11.74 -8.37 3.51
N VAL A 141 11.84 -7.19 2.89
CA VAL A 141 10.70 -6.54 2.25
C VAL A 141 10.91 -6.44 0.75
N VAL A 142 9.88 -6.74 -0.02
CA VAL A 142 9.86 -6.49 -1.47
C VAL A 142 8.71 -5.52 -1.75
N LEU A 143 9.01 -4.40 -2.41
CA LEU A 143 8.00 -3.43 -2.83
C LEU A 143 7.64 -3.67 -4.30
N SER A 144 6.35 -3.72 -4.64
CA SER A 144 5.90 -3.81 -6.03
C SER A 144 6.38 -2.63 -6.88
N ARG A 145 6.41 -1.43 -6.29
CA ARG A 145 6.98 -0.20 -6.85
C ARG A 145 7.60 0.67 -5.75
N THR A 146 8.65 1.39 -6.09
CA THR A 146 9.37 2.31 -5.19
C THR A 146 9.23 3.78 -5.58
N THR A 147 8.61 4.05 -6.72
CA THR A 147 8.38 5.38 -7.29
C THR A 147 6.94 5.50 -7.81
N ASP A 148 6.57 6.68 -8.30
CA ASP A 148 5.31 6.87 -9.02
C ASP A 148 5.40 6.31 -10.44
N ALA A 149 5.32 4.99 -10.54
CA ALA A 149 5.34 4.24 -11.78
C ALA A 149 4.37 3.06 -11.71
N SER A 150 3.93 2.59 -12.87
CA SER A 150 3.34 1.25 -13.00
C SER A 150 4.40 0.19 -12.68
N VAL A 151 3.97 -1.01 -12.30
CA VAL A 151 4.86 -2.17 -12.06
C VAL A 151 5.24 -2.81 -13.39
N ALA A 152 4.29 -2.94 -14.31
CA ALA A 152 4.58 -3.35 -15.69
C ALA A 152 5.23 -2.20 -16.47
N SER A 153 6.21 -2.52 -17.30
CA SER A 153 6.72 -1.59 -18.31
C SER A 153 5.62 -1.28 -19.32
N LEU A 154 5.40 0.00 -19.58
CA LEU A 154 4.39 0.48 -20.52
C LEU A 154 5.04 1.00 -21.81
N SER A 155 4.30 0.83 -22.90
CA SER A 155 4.60 1.39 -24.22
C SER A 155 3.55 2.42 -24.63
N ALA A 156 3.77 3.14 -25.74
CA ALA A 156 2.81 4.13 -26.24
C ALA A 156 1.41 3.52 -26.51
N SER A 157 1.34 2.27 -26.95
CA SER A 157 0.05 1.58 -27.19
C SER A 157 -0.70 1.18 -25.92
N ASP A 158 -0.08 1.32 -24.76
CA ASP A 158 -0.68 0.99 -23.46
C ASP A 158 -1.46 2.15 -22.86
N SER A 159 -1.49 3.29 -23.54
CA SER A 159 -2.29 4.43 -23.15
C SER A 159 -3.18 4.93 -24.27
N VAL A 160 -4.42 5.26 -23.92
CA VAL A 160 -5.34 6.01 -24.78
C VAL A 160 -5.77 7.25 -23.99
N THR A 161 -5.58 8.43 -24.57
CA THR A 161 -5.95 9.72 -23.95
C THR A 161 -5.38 9.93 -22.55
N GLY A 162 -4.18 9.41 -22.26
CA GLY A 162 -3.51 9.54 -20.97
C GLY A 162 -3.97 8.55 -19.89
N ALA A 163 -4.93 7.67 -20.19
CA ALA A 163 -5.34 6.57 -19.32
C ALA A 163 -4.75 5.25 -19.82
N MET A 164 -4.50 4.30 -18.91
CA MET A 164 -4.07 2.95 -19.28
C MET A 164 -5.18 2.20 -20.00
N THR A 165 -4.81 1.40 -21.00
CA THR A 165 -5.75 0.45 -21.60
C THR A 165 -6.10 -0.67 -20.61
N ALA A 166 -7.25 -1.31 -20.78
CA ALA A 166 -7.64 -2.44 -19.92
C ALA A 166 -6.62 -3.60 -19.96
N SER A 167 -5.98 -3.83 -21.10
CA SER A 167 -4.91 -4.83 -21.21
C SER A 167 -3.66 -4.41 -20.45
N ALA A 168 -3.28 -3.12 -20.47
CA ALA A 168 -2.17 -2.61 -19.68
C ALA A 168 -2.45 -2.70 -18.18
N VAL A 169 -3.65 -2.33 -17.72
CA VAL A 169 -4.07 -2.48 -16.31
C VAL A 169 -4.00 -3.95 -15.89
N HIS A 170 -4.53 -4.86 -16.72
CA HIS A 170 -4.47 -6.29 -16.42
C HIS A 170 -3.03 -6.78 -16.31
N ARG A 171 -2.14 -6.40 -17.23
CA ARG A 171 -0.71 -6.78 -17.16
C ARG A 171 -0.04 -6.20 -15.92
N ASP A 172 -0.34 -4.96 -15.54
CA ASP A 172 0.21 -4.35 -14.32
C ASP A 172 -0.18 -5.13 -13.06
N LEU A 173 -1.46 -5.47 -12.92
CA LEU A 173 -1.96 -6.29 -11.82
C LEU A 173 -1.33 -7.70 -11.81
N VAL A 174 -1.19 -8.32 -12.98
CA VAL A 174 -0.50 -9.61 -13.11
C VAL A 174 0.96 -9.50 -12.67
N SER A 175 1.70 -8.48 -13.12
CA SER A 175 3.10 -8.25 -12.74
C SER A 175 3.28 -8.11 -11.22
N ARG A 176 2.37 -7.41 -10.52
CA ARG A 176 2.37 -7.31 -9.05
C ARG A 176 2.34 -8.68 -8.37
N THR A 177 1.39 -9.53 -8.77
CA THR A 177 1.24 -10.88 -8.20
C THR A 177 2.41 -11.80 -8.56
N GLN A 178 2.94 -11.69 -9.78
CA GLN A 178 4.11 -12.44 -10.21
C GLN A 178 5.35 -12.05 -9.40
N CYS A 179 5.55 -10.76 -9.10
CA CYS A 179 6.64 -10.31 -8.25
C CYS A 179 6.54 -10.84 -6.82
N ALA A 180 5.33 -10.87 -6.24
CA ALA A 180 5.12 -11.45 -4.92
C ALA A 180 5.45 -12.95 -4.89
N ASN A 181 5.02 -13.69 -5.91
CA ASN A 181 5.31 -15.12 -6.06
C ASN A 181 6.80 -15.38 -6.27
N ALA A 182 7.44 -14.63 -7.17
CA ALA A 182 8.87 -14.79 -7.46
C ALA A 182 9.76 -14.38 -6.29
N ALA A 183 9.30 -13.43 -5.47
CA ALA A 183 9.92 -13.11 -4.19
C ALA A 183 9.72 -14.21 -3.14
N SER A 184 8.94 -15.27 -3.38
CA SER A 184 8.57 -16.27 -2.37
C SER A 184 8.03 -15.60 -1.09
N ALA A 185 7.19 -14.58 -1.27
CA ALA A 185 6.66 -13.79 -0.17
C ALA A 185 5.81 -14.68 0.75
N SER A 186 6.02 -14.56 2.06
CA SER A 186 5.20 -15.24 3.07
C SER A 186 3.86 -14.54 3.26
N VAL A 187 3.82 -13.23 3.00
CA VAL A 187 2.64 -12.37 3.08
C VAL A 187 2.70 -11.36 1.94
N LEU A 188 1.55 -11.06 1.33
CA LEU A 188 1.34 -9.90 0.47
C LEU A 188 0.40 -8.94 1.21
N VAL A 189 0.79 -7.67 1.31
CA VAL A 189 -0.05 -6.57 1.81
C VAL A 189 -0.18 -5.55 0.69
N SER A 190 -1.38 -5.42 0.13
CA SER A 190 -1.70 -4.36 -0.85
C SER A 190 -2.38 -3.20 -0.12
N ILE A 191 -1.97 -1.98 -0.45
CA ILE A 191 -2.40 -0.75 0.24
C ILE A 191 -3.14 0.14 -0.75
N HIS A 192 -4.40 0.42 -0.42
CA HIS A 192 -5.33 1.20 -1.22
C HIS A 192 -6.11 2.17 -0.34
N PHE A 193 -6.73 3.18 -0.97
CA PHE A 193 -7.59 4.15 -0.32
C PHE A 193 -8.90 4.24 -1.09
N ASP A 194 -9.97 3.84 -0.44
CA ASP A 194 -11.31 3.84 -1.03
C ASP A 194 -11.87 5.27 -1.16
N ALA A 195 -12.90 5.43 -1.99
CA ALA A 195 -13.70 6.64 -2.05
C ALA A 195 -15.17 6.36 -2.31
N PHE A 196 -15.98 7.28 -1.81
CA PHE A 196 -17.42 7.24 -1.96
C PHE A 196 -17.96 8.66 -2.11
N ASP A 197 -19.04 8.82 -2.88
CA ASP A 197 -19.65 10.14 -3.16
C ASP A 197 -20.24 10.79 -1.89
N ASP A 198 -20.77 9.97 -0.98
CA ASP A 198 -21.25 10.45 0.32
C ASP A 198 -20.06 10.68 1.27
N PRO A 199 -19.74 11.94 1.63
CA PRO A 199 -18.57 12.27 2.44
C PRO A 199 -18.69 11.80 3.90
N SER A 200 -19.87 11.33 4.34
CA SER A 200 -20.04 10.70 5.65
C SER A 200 -19.56 9.24 5.66
N VAL A 201 -19.35 8.64 4.48
CA VAL A 201 -18.84 7.28 4.34
C VAL A 201 -17.33 7.31 4.48
N GLY A 202 -16.84 6.79 5.61
CA GLY A 202 -15.42 6.60 5.88
C GLY A 202 -15.20 5.44 6.84
N GLY A 203 -13.95 5.01 6.97
CA GLY A 203 -13.57 3.88 7.81
C GLY A 203 -12.40 3.11 7.24
N ALA A 204 -11.98 2.07 7.95
CA ALA A 204 -11.02 1.09 7.45
C ALA A 204 -11.76 -0.19 7.03
N GLU A 205 -11.27 -0.86 6.01
CA GLU A 205 -11.71 -2.18 5.57
C GLU A 205 -10.49 -2.99 5.11
N THR A 206 -10.47 -4.29 5.42
CA THR A 206 -9.39 -5.18 5.02
C THR A 206 -9.92 -6.36 4.22
N PHE A 207 -9.54 -6.43 2.95
CA PHE A 207 -9.92 -7.52 2.06
C PHE A 207 -8.96 -8.70 2.17
N TYR A 208 -9.48 -9.90 1.89
CA TYR A 208 -8.67 -11.10 1.79
C TYR A 208 -9.25 -12.08 0.75
N ASP A 209 -8.37 -12.88 0.14
CA ASP A 209 -8.80 -13.93 -0.80
C ASP A 209 -9.28 -15.17 -0.02
N ALA A 210 -10.59 -15.43 -0.08
CA ALA A 210 -11.26 -16.53 0.59
C ALA A 210 -11.23 -17.86 -0.19
N VAL A 211 -10.80 -17.87 -1.45
CA VAL A 211 -10.85 -19.08 -2.30
C VAL A 211 -9.53 -19.86 -2.35
N ARG A 212 -8.46 -19.34 -1.73
CA ARG A 212 -7.16 -20.03 -1.69
C ARG A 212 -7.14 -21.16 -0.64
N PRO A 213 -6.31 -22.20 -0.83
CA PRO A 213 -6.11 -23.25 0.17
C PRO A 213 -5.67 -22.73 1.55
N PHE A 214 -5.01 -21.57 1.59
CA PHE A 214 -4.54 -20.90 2.80
C PHE A 214 -5.47 -19.75 3.26
N SER A 215 -6.74 -19.75 2.84
CA SER A 215 -7.72 -18.69 3.16
C SER A 215 -7.92 -18.47 4.67
N ALA A 216 -7.75 -19.50 5.50
CA ALA A 216 -7.80 -19.36 6.96
C ALA A 216 -6.69 -18.40 7.47
N SER A 217 -5.47 -18.52 6.96
CA SER A 217 -4.36 -17.63 7.29
C SER A 217 -4.57 -16.21 6.74
N ASN A 218 -5.12 -16.10 5.53
CA ASN A 218 -5.49 -14.81 4.94
C ASN A 218 -6.52 -14.08 5.81
N ARG A 219 -7.57 -14.79 6.24
CA ARG A 219 -8.61 -14.24 7.11
C ARG A 219 -8.05 -13.80 8.45
N LEU A 220 -7.16 -14.61 9.06
CA LEU A 220 -6.53 -14.25 10.33
C LEU A 220 -5.75 -12.94 10.20
N LEU A 221 -4.85 -12.85 9.21
CA LEU A 221 -4.07 -11.65 8.96
C LEU A 221 -4.96 -10.43 8.69
N ALA A 222 -5.99 -10.57 7.84
CA ALA A 222 -6.89 -9.47 7.54
C ALA A 222 -7.66 -9.00 8.78
N THR A 223 -8.10 -9.93 9.63
CA THR A 223 -8.81 -9.60 10.88
C THR A 223 -7.88 -8.86 11.85
N ASP A 224 -6.62 -9.27 11.96
CA ASP A 224 -5.64 -8.65 12.84
C ASP A 224 -5.27 -7.24 12.36
N LEU A 225 -5.02 -7.07 11.06
CA LEU A 225 -4.75 -5.77 10.43
C LEU A 225 -5.94 -4.83 10.60
N GLN A 226 -7.16 -5.29 10.35
CA GLN A 226 -8.36 -4.48 10.53
C GLN A 226 -8.49 -3.98 11.97
N ALA A 227 -8.40 -4.89 12.94
CA ALA A 227 -8.52 -4.54 14.35
C ALA A 227 -7.43 -3.54 14.78
N ALA A 228 -6.19 -3.73 14.31
CA ALA A 228 -5.11 -2.80 14.58
C ALA A 228 -5.35 -1.42 13.95
N MET A 229 -5.77 -1.35 12.68
CA MET A 229 -6.04 -0.08 12.00
C MET A 229 -7.18 0.70 12.67
N VAL A 230 -8.29 0.03 13.00
CA VAL A 230 -9.42 0.65 13.69
C VAL A 230 -8.99 1.20 15.06
N ALA A 231 -8.24 0.41 15.84
CA ALA A 231 -7.74 0.83 17.14
C ALA A 231 -6.74 2.00 17.06
N ALA A 232 -5.86 1.99 16.05
CA ALA A 232 -4.83 3.02 15.87
C ALA A 232 -5.40 4.35 15.39
N LEU A 233 -6.30 4.28 14.43
CA LEU A 233 -6.78 5.45 13.69
C LEU A 233 -8.07 6.02 14.29
N GLY A 234 -8.77 5.27 15.14
CA GLY A 234 -10.06 5.67 15.71
C GLY A 234 -11.15 5.84 14.66
N VAL A 235 -11.02 5.15 13.52
CA VAL A 235 -11.96 5.23 12.39
C VAL A 235 -13.04 4.16 12.49
N THR A 236 -14.15 4.36 11.77
CA THR A 236 -15.22 3.37 11.64
C THR A 236 -14.68 2.02 11.15
N ASP A 237 -15.03 0.94 11.85
CA ASP A 237 -14.76 -0.44 11.42
C ASP A 237 -15.76 -0.88 10.35
N ARG A 238 -15.29 -1.12 9.12
CA ARG A 238 -16.14 -1.56 7.99
C ARG A 238 -15.96 -3.04 7.63
N GLY A 239 -15.02 -3.78 8.24
CA GLY A 239 -14.81 -5.19 7.90
C GLY A 239 -13.52 -5.80 8.39
#